data_AF-A0A4Y2CGW0-F1
#
_entry.id   AF-A0A4Y2CGW0-F1
#
_cell.length_a   1.000
_cell.length_b   1.000
_cell.length_c   1.000
_cell.angle_alpha   90.00
_cell.angle_beta   90.00
_cell.angle_gamma   90.00
#
_symmetry.space_group_name_H-M   'P 1'
#
loop_
_entity.id
_entity.type
_entity.pdbx_description
1 polymer ?
#
loop_
_entity_poly.entity_id
_entity_poly.type
_entity_poly.pdbx_seq_one_letter_code
_entity_poly.pdbx_strand_id
1 'polypeptide(L)'
;MLISHWKNGKSVSCKEQILKFSKSTVFNIVRRFKKANSVGNKRRSERPRKFSEREERRIVRQVHINPRTRAVKLTLKCKCWFRKSVNPETVGNVLRKHKYHGRVPQRKPCISKANRKVRLAFAKMYVKQPTEFWEI
;
A
#
# COMPACT_ATOMS: atom_id res chain seq x y z
N MET A 1 -5.19 -14.06 -31.53
CA MET A 1 -5.96 -15.12 -32.23
C MET A 1 -7.35 -14.67 -32.68
N LEU A 2 -8.27 -14.28 -31.78
CA LEU A 2 -9.62 -13.85 -32.21
C LEU A 2 -9.63 -12.55 -33.04
N ILE A 3 -8.86 -11.56 -32.61
CA ILE A 3 -8.79 -10.25 -33.27
C ILE A 3 -8.03 -10.32 -34.58
N SER A 4 -7.00 -11.17 -34.69
CA SER A 4 -6.31 -11.41 -35.95
C SER A 4 -7.25 -12.01 -37.00
N HIS A 5 -8.07 -13.01 -36.63
CA HIS A 5 -9.12 -13.53 -37.53
C HIS A 5 -10.19 -12.49 -37.89
N TRP A 6 -10.49 -11.53 -36.99
CA TRP A 6 -11.38 -10.42 -37.31
C TRP A 6 -10.75 -9.42 -38.28
N LYS A 7 -9.47 -9.07 -38.10
CA LYS A 7 -8.73 -8.21 -39.04
C LYS A 7 -8.63 -8.84 -40.43
N ASN A 8 -8.53 -10.16 -40.50
CA ASN A 8 -8.51 -10.93 -41.76
C ASN A 8 -9.92 -11.14 -42.37
N GLY A 9 -10.94 -10.40 -41.94
CA GLY A 9 -12.29 -10.41 -42.54
C GLY A 9 -13.13 -11.67 -42.29
N LYS A 10 -12.69 -12.62 -41.45
CA LYS A 10 -13.47 -13.86 -41.20
C LYS A 10 -14.81 -13.55 -40.52
N SER A 11 -15.85 -14.33 -40.81
CA SER A 11 -17.17 -14.18 -40.19
C SER A 11 -17.15 -14.54 -38.69
N VAL A 12 -18.19 -14.16 -37.93
CA VAL A 12 -18.30 -14.48 -36.49
C VAL A 12 -18.42 -15.99 -36.26
N SER A 13 -19.21 -16.69 -37.09
CA SER A 13 -19.41 -18.14 -36.99
C SER A 13 -18.13 -18.94 -37.28
N CYS A 14 -17.33 -18.49 -38.25
CA CYS A 14 -16.04 -19.12 -38.56
C CYS A 14 -15.07 -19.00 -37.37
N LYS A 15 -15.07 -17.85 -36.67
CA LYS A 15 -14.24 -17.65 -35.47
C LYS A 15 -14.67 -18.54 -34.32
N GLU A 16 -15.98 -18.72 -34.13
CA GLU A 16 -16.53 -19.63 -33.11
C GLU A 16 -16.08 -21.08 -33.36
N GLN A 17 -16.19 -21.59 -34.58
CA GLN A 17 -15.76 -22.96 -34.89
C GLN A 17 -14.26 -23.17 -34.70
N ILE A 18 -13.43 -22.20 -35.13
CA ILE A 18 -11.97 -22.29 -34.99
C ILE A 18 -11.54 -22.20 -33.52
N LEU A 19 -12.12 -21.27 -32.75
CA LEU A 19 -11.67 -20.95 -31.38
C LEU A 19 -12.50 -21.62 -30.28
N LYS A 20 -13.57 -22.34 -30.65
CA LYS A 20 -14.52 -23.00 -29.74
C LYS A 20 -15.09 -22.07 -28.66
N PHE A 21 -15.38 -20.82 -29.03
CA PHE A 21 -16.02 -19.83 -28.15
C PHE A 21 -17.47 -19.58 -28.57
N SER A 22 -18.36 -19.35 -27.61
CA SER A 22 -19.76 -19.01 -27.92
C SER A 22 -19.87 -17.72 -28.75
N LYS A 23 -20.86 -17.69 -29.67
CA LYS A 23 -21.19 -16.49 -30.48
C LYS A 23 -21.25 -15.20 -29.66
N SER A 24 -21.90 -15.23 -28.49
CA SER A 24 -22.06 -14.07 -27.62
C SER A 24 -20.71 -13.55 -27.09
N THR A 25 -19.80 -14.46 -26.74
CA THR A 25 -18.45 -14.11 -26.29
C THR A 25 -17.64 -13.48 -27.41
N VAL A 26 -17.66 -14.06 -28.61
CA VAL A 26 -16.98 -13.51 -29.79
C VAL A 26 -17.50 -12.10 -30.10
N PHE A 27 -18.81 -11.92 -30.10
CA PHE A 27 -19.45 -10.62 -30.32
C PHE A 27 -19.04 -9.59 -29.26
N ASN A 28 -19.10 -9.95 -27.98
CA ASN A 28 -18.73 -9.07 -26.87
C ASN A 28 -17.25 -8.66 -26.91
N ILE A 29 -16.36 -9.57 -27.27
CA ILE A 29 -14.93 -9.27 -27.43
C ILE A 29 -14.71 -8.29 -28.58
N VAL A 30 -15.30 -8.54 -29.77
CA VAL A 30 -15.16 -7.62 -30.92
C VAL A 30 -15.76 -6.25 -30.60
N ARG A 31 -16.93 -6.20 -29.97
CA ARG A 31 -17.57 -4.94 -29.53
C ARG A 31 -16.71 -4.18 -28.54
N ARG A 32 -16.13 -4.87 -27.56
CA ARG A 32 -15.18 -4.26 -26.59
C ARG A 32 -13.92 -3.76 -27.27
N PHE A 33 -13.38 -4.54 -28.21
CA PHE A 33 -12.19 -4.16 -28.96
C PHE A 33 -12.41 -2.92 -29.82
N LYS A 34 -13.53 -2.84 -30.55
CA LYS A 34 -13.90 -1.63 -31.32
C LYS A 34 -13.99 -0.37 -30.45
N LYS A 35 -14.41 -0.50 -29.19
CA LYS A 35 -14.59 0.64 -28.27
C LYS A 35 -13.31 1.05 -27.53
N ALA A 36 -12.50 0.08 -27.11
CA ALA A 36 -11.37 0.32 -26.20
C ALA A 36 -10.00 -0.03 -26.79
N ASN A 37 -9.96 -0.51 -28.04
CA ASN A 37 -8.76 -1.02 -28.74
C ASN A 37 -7.92 -2.00 -27.91
N SER A 38 -8.55 -2.69 -26.96
CA SER A 38 -7.89 -3.59 -26.02
C SER A 38 -8.69 -4.87 -25.84
N VAL A 39 -7.96 -5.98 -25.81
CA VAL A 39 -8.48 -7.33 -25.51
C VAL A 39 -8.41 -7.63 -24.01
N GLY A 40 -7.63 -6.82 -23.28
CA GLY A 40 -7.42 -7.01 -21.86
C GLY A 40 -8.72 -6.89 -21.07
N ASN A 41 -8.82 -7.67 -20.00
CA ASN A 41 -9.91 -7.49 -19.05
C ASN A 41 -9.77 -6.14 -18.34
N LYS A 42 -10.90 -5.42 -18.26
CA LYS A 42 -10.97 -4.22 -17.44
C LYS A 42 -10.77 -4.62 -15.98
N ARG A 43 -10.12 -3.76 -15.21
CA ARG A 43 -10.09 -3.90 -13.76
C ARG A 43 -11.54 -3.91 -13.27
N ARG A 44 -11.86 -4.86 -12.39
CA ARG A 44 -13.18 -4.91 -11.76
C ARG A 44 -13.28 -3.77 -10.76
N SER A 45 -14.48 -3.21 -10.60
CA SER A 45 -14.76 -2.28 -9.51
C SER A 45 -14.51 -3.00 -8.18
N GLU A 46 -13.65 -2.42 -7.35
CA GLU A 46 -13.37 -2.96 -6.02
C GLU A 46 -14.49 -2.61 -5.05
N ARG A 47 -14.55 -3.36 -3.94
CA ARG A 47 -15.47 -3.05 -2.86
C ARG A 47 -15.07 -1.72 -2.19
N PRO A 48 -16.03 -0.81 -1.90
CA PRO A 48 -15.73 0.40 -1.14
C PRO A 48 -15.09 0.09 0.21
N ARG A 49 -14.07 0.85 0.57
CA ARG A 49 -13.36 0.71 1.84
C ARG A 49 -14.23 1.24 2.99
N LYS A 50 -14.02 0.69 4.19
CA LYS A 50 -14.72 1.15 5.40
C LYS A 50 -14.32 2.57 5.83
N PHE A 51 -13.06 2.93 5.62
CA PHE A 51 -12.53 4.26 5.88
C PHE A 51 -12.34 5.03 4.57
N SER A 52 -12.72 6.30 4.61
CA SER A 52 -12.36 7.29 3.60
C SER A 52 -10.91 7.74 3.80
N GLU A 53 -10.32 8.36 2.77
CA GLU A 53 -8.94 8.85 2.86
C GLU A 53 -8.73 9.86 3.99
N ARG A 54 -9.73 10.73 4.26
CA ARG A 54 -9.65 11.71 5.34
C ARG A 54 -9.61 11.04 6.71
N GLU A 55 -10.39 9.99 6.90
CA GLU A 55 -10.40 9.20 8.13
C GLU A 55 -9.08 8.45 8.29
N GLU A 56 -8.57 7.83 7.23
CA GLU A 56 -7.26 7.17 7.23
C GLU A 56 -6.14 8.15 7.64
N ARG A 57 -6.11 9.38 7.09
CA ARG A 57 -5.12 10.41 7.46
C ARG A 57 -5.17 10.76 8.94
N ARG A 58 -6.35 10.82 9.54
CA ARG A 58 -6.49 11.09 10.99
C ARG A 58 -5.97 9.93 11.83
N ILE A 59 -6.21 8.69 11.41
CA ILE A 59 -5.66 7.48 12.05
C ILE A 59 -4.12 7.53 12.01
N VAL A 60 -3.55 7.80 10.84
CA VAL A 60 -2.10 7.90 10.65
C VAL A 60 -1.49 8.99 11.53
N ARG A 61 -2.11 10.18 11.57
CA ARG A 61 -1.66 11.28 12.43
C ARG A 61 -1.59 10.88 13.90
N GLN A 62 -2.57 10.10 14.38
CA GLN A 62 -2.57 9.63 15.76
C GLN A 62 -1.40 8.71 16.07
N VAL A 63 -1.03 7.83 15.13
CA VAL A 63 0.12 6.93 15.26
C VAL A 63 1.44 7.70 15.18
N HIS A 64 1.50 8.74 14.36
CA HIS A 64 2.67 9.62 14.31
C HIS A 64 2.94 10.31 15.66
N ILE A 65 1.88 10.81 16.33
CA ILE A 65 2.00 11.43 17.67
C ILE A 65 2.41 10.41 18.73
N ASN A 66 1.82 9.21 18.70
CA ASN A 66 2.14 8.15 19.66
C ASN A 66 2.33 6.81 18.94
N PRO A 67 3.56 6.46 18.54
CA PRO A 67 3.83 5.25 17.76
C PRO A 67 3.65 3.95 18.55
N ARG A 68 3.54 4.02 19.89
CA ARG A 68 3.29 2.85 20.75
C ARG A 68 1.80 2.52 20.89
N THR A 69 0.91 3.26 20.22
CA THR A 69 -0.52 3.04 20.32
C THR A 69 -0.91 1.71 19.67
N ARG A 70 -1.54 0.81 20.45
CA ARG A 70 -2.04 -0.48 19.95
C ARG A 70 -3.25 -0.28 19.02
N ALA A 71 -3.41 -1.18 18.05
CA ALA A 71 -4.53 -1.18 17.10
C ALA A 71 -5.90 -1.20 17.80
N VAL A 72 -6.06 -1.96 18.88
CA VAL A 72 -7.31 -2.01 19.68
C VAL A 72 -7.69 -0.63 20.23
N LYS A 73 -6.72 0.12 20.76
CA LYS A 73 -6.95 1.49 21.24
C LYS A 73 -7.31 2.43 20.08
N LEU A 74 -6.69 2.26 18.91
CA LEU A 74 -7.02 3.03 17.72
C LEU A 74 -8.45 2.74 17.24
N THR A 75 -8.91 1.49 17.29
CA THR A 75 -10.29 1.13 16.97
C THR A 75 -11.29 1.86 17.86
N LEU A 76 -11.05 1.92 19.16
CA LEU A 76 -11.91 2.68 20.08
C LEU A 76 -11.94 4.18 19.71
N LYS A 77 -10.78 4.76 19.41
CA LYS A 77 -10.70 6.14 18.90
C LYS A 77 -11.45 6.33 17.59
N CYS A 78 -11.38 5.38 16.67
CA CYS A 78 -12.12 5.41 15.40
C CYS A 78 -13.63 5.36 15.63
N LYS A 79 -14.09 4.56 16.61
CA LYS A 79 -15.50 4.53 17.01
C LYS A 79 -15.94 5.90 17.53
N CYS A 80 -15.13 6.56 18.36
CA CYS A 80 -15.45 7.90 18.86
C CYS A 80 -15.42 8.98 17.75
N TRP A 81 -14.42 8.96 16.86
CA TRP A 81 -14.26 10.00 15.84
C TRP A 81 -15.22 9.88 14.66
N PHE A 82 -15.55 8.65 14.27
CA PHE A 82 -16.25 8.37 13.01
C PHE A 82 -17.56 7.61 13.21
N ARG A 83 -17.90 7.23 14.45
CA ARG A 83 -19.06 6.38 14.78
C ARG A 83 -19.04 5.03 14.04
N LYS A 84 -17.85 4.55 13.67
CA LYS A 84 -17.65 3.28 12.96
C LYS A 84 -17.07 2.23 13.91
N SER A 85 -17.82 1.16 14.15
CA SER A 85 -17.30 -0.04 14.81
C SER A 85 -16.57 -0.89 13.77
N VAL A 86 -15.27 -1.13 13.97
CA VAL A 86 -14.44 -1.91 13.05
C VAL A 86 -13.61 -2.94 13.83
N ASN A 87 -13.20 -4.01 13.16
CA ASN A 87 -12.22 -4.93 13.72
C ASN A 87 -10.84 -4.21 13.81
N PRO A 88 -10.08 -4.35 14.92
CA PRO A 88 -8.67 -3.93 14.99
C PRO A 88 -7.82 -4.26 13.75
N GLU A 89 -8.08 -5.38 13.10
CA GLU A 89 -7.38 -5.78 11.87
C GLU A 89 -7.64 -4.81 10.70
N THR A 90 -8.83 -4.22 10.62
CA THR A 90 -9.15 -3.19 9.62
C THR A 90 -8.28 -1.95 9.80
N VAL A 91 -8.05 -1.54 11.05
CA VAL A 91 -7.12 -0.44 11.38
C VAL A 91 -5.69 -0.85 11.04
N GLY A 92 -5.30 -2.10 11.34
CA GLY A 92 -4.00 -2.65 10.97
C GLY A 92 -3.73 -2.65 9.45
N ASN A 93 -4.75 -2.95 8.64
CA ASN A 93 -4.68 -2.87 7.18
C ASN A 93 -4.47 -1.44 6.68
N VAL A 94 -5.15 -0.47 7.29
CA VAL A 94 -4.92 0.97 6.99
C VAL A 94 -3.48 1.35 7.32
N LEU A 95 -2.96 0.96 8.48
CA LEU A 95 -1.59 1.26 8.86
C LEU A 95 -0.56 0.64 7.91
N ARG A 96 -0.75 -0.63 7.52
CA ARG A 96 0.12 -1.33 6.54
C ARG A 96 0.08 -0.67 5.16
N LYS A 97 -1.10 -0.21 4.70
CA LYS A 97 -1.23 0.56 3.46
C LYS A 97 -0.32 1.80 3.49
N HIS A 98 -0.26 2.48 4.64
CA HIS A 98 0.59 3.65 4.88
C HIS A 98 2.01 3.29 5.35
N LYS A 99 2.46 2.03 5.18
CA LYS A 99 3.81 1.55 5.53
C LYS A 99 4.17 1.64 7.02
N TYR A 100 3.17 1.68 7.89
CA TYR A 100 3.37 1.54 9.33
C TYR A 100 3.36 0.07 9.74
N HIS A 101 4.42 -0.34 10.43
CA HIS A 101 4.59 -1.70 10.91
C HIS A 101 4.79 -1.71 12.42
N GLY A 102 4.27 -2.74 13.08
CA GLY A 102 4.63 -3.05 14.46
C GLY A 102 6.12 -3.37 14.53
N ARG A 103 6.84 -2.65 15.40
CA ARG A 103 8.26 -2.86 15.68
C ARG A 103 8.48 -2.76 17.18
N VAL A 104 9.40 -3.56 17.69
CA VAL A 104 9.86 -3.46 19.08
C VAL A 104 10.92 -2.36 19.13
N PRO A 105 10.76 -1.33 19.99
CA PRO A 105 11.78 -0.31 20.14
C PRO A 105 13.05 -0.91 20.76
N GLN A 106 14.22 -0.55 20.22
CA GLN A 106 15.49 -0.96 20.80
C GLN A 106 15.69 -0.34 22.19
N ARG A 107 16.28 -1.10 23.11
CA ARG A 107 16.71 -0.60 24.43
C ARG A 107 17.87 0.37 24.21
N LYS A 108 17.73 1.62 24.66
CA LYS A 108 18.78 2.63 24.60
C LYS A 108 19.20 3.01 26.02
N PRO A 109 20.50 3.27 26.27
CA PRO A 109 20.94 3.76 27.57
C PRO A 109 20.32 5.13 27.85
N CYS A 110 19.94 5.36 29.11
CA CYS A 110 19.46 6.66 29.57
C CYS A 110 20.64 7.64 29.69
N ILE A 111 20.89 8.43 28.63
CA ILE A 111 21.96 9.42 28.61
C ILE A 111 21.41 10.79 29.05
N SER A 112 22.02 11.35 30.11
CA SER A 112 21.72 12.70 30.62
C SER A 112 21.95 13.77 29.54
N LYS A 113 21.29 14.93 29.68
CA LYS A 113 21.46 16.04 28.73
C LYS A 113 22.92 16.53 28.69
N ALA A 114 23.61 16.58 29.83
CA ALA A 114 25.02 16.96 29.92
C ALA A 114 25.92 15.97 29.16
N ASN A 115 25.80 14.67 29.45
CA ASN A 115 26.63 13.64 28.80
C ASN A 115 26.38 13.58 27.29
N ARG A 116 25.15 13.86 26.84
CA ARG A 116 24.82 13.94 25.42
C ARG A 116 25.59 15.06 24.71
N LYS A 117 25.71 16.24 25.34
CA LYS A 117 26.48 17.37 24.80
C LYS A 117 27.96 17.03 24.69
N VAL A 118 28.55 16.48 25.75
CA VAL A 118 29.97 16.08 25.77
C VAL A 118 30.26 15.02 24.71
N ARG A 119 29.43 13.97 24.62
CA ARG A 119 29.56 12.93 23.59
C ARG A 119 29.46 13.48 22.18
N LEU A 120 28.55 14.43 21.94
CA LEU A 120 28.40 15.06 20.63
C LEU A 120 29.60 15.95 20.28
N ALA A 121 30.13 16.72 21.25
CA ALA A 121 31.32 17.55 21.06
C ALA A 121 32.53 16.67 20.72
N PHE A 122 32.76 15.61 21.51
CA PHE A 122 33.78 14.60 21.23
C PHE A 122 33.63 14.02 19.82
N ALA A 123 32.44 13.53 19.46
CA ALA A 123 32.21 12.98 18.12
C ALA A 123 32.54 14.02 17.02
N LYS A 124 32.08 15.26 17.15
CA LYS A 124 32.38 16.32 16.16
C LYS A 124 33.87 16.62 16.03
N MET A 125 34.61 16.62 17.13
CA MET A 125 36.06 16.88 17.12
C MET A 125 36.82 15.80 16.34
N TYR A 126 36.41 14.54 16.46
CA TYR A 126 37.15 13.41 15.90
C TYR A 126 36.51 12.77 14.65
N VAL A 127 35.39 13.28 14.14
CA VAL A 127 34.69 12.76 12.94
C VAL A 127 35.57 12.73 11.69
N LYS A 128 36.55 13.64 11.58
CA LYS A 128 37.44 13.75 10.42
C LYS A 128 38.80 13.09 10.61
N GLN A 129 39.04 12.45 11.75
CA GLN A 129 40.34 11.81 11.97
C GLN A 129 40.51 10.61 11.03
N PRO A 130 41.74 10.37 10.52
CA PRO A 130 42.04 9.18 9.74
C PRO A 130 41.88 7.92 10.61
N THR A 131 41.68 6.76 9.97
CA THR A 131 41.52 5.48 10.68
C THR A 131 42.74 5.17 11.57
N GLU A 132 43.94 5.53 11.12
CA GLU A 132 45.23 5.39 11.81
C GLU A 132 45.23 6.05 13.20
N PHE A 133 44.47 7.14 13.40
CA PHE A 133 44.33 7.80 14.70
C PHE A 133 43.71 6.88 15.77
N TRP A 134 42.95 5.87 15.35
CA TRP A 134 42.25 4.93 16.23
C TRP A 134 42.92 3.56 16.33
N GLU A 135 43.99 3.33 15.58
CA GLU A 135 44.82 2.14 15.72
C GLU A 135 45.79 2.37 16.88
N ILE A 136 45.59 1.61 17.96
CA ILE A 136 46.39 1.65 19.20
C ILE A 136 47.49 0.61 19.12
#